data_AF-A0A645GU98-F1
#
_entry.id   AF-A0A645GU98-F1
#
_cell.length_a   1.000
_cell.length_b   1.000
_cell.length_c   1.000
_cell.angle_alpha   90.00
_cell.angle_beta   90.00
_cell.angle_gamma   90.00
#
_symmetry.space_group_name_H-M   'P 1'
#
loop_
_entity.id
_entity.type
_entity.pdbx_description
1 polymer ?
#
loop_
_entity_poly.entity_id
_entity_poly.type
_entity_poly.pdbx_seq_one_letter_code
_entity_poly.pdbx_strand_id
1 'polypeptide(L)'
;MLHKKGASIRNIIIILSSWAVIKVPMLLNEAKFLGPKFMAVRWVLTVLAIIIFSWISAKIIRDEDLPGEILAKPGLHMNQDACMGCTLCTKGYPALFEMIGKKAAIKAYDKESLDFDKLQSAIKACPVHAIEYSKE
;
A
#
# COMPACT_ATOMS: atom_id res chain seq x y z
N MET A 1 8.15 2.84 1.89
CA MET A 1 9.19 2.61 2.94
C MET A 1 8.84 3.14 4.32
N LEU A 2 7.98 4.16 4.48
CA LEU A 2 7.57 4.67 5.82
C LEU A 2 6.37 3.93 6.45
N HIS A 3 5.47 3.35 5.65
CA HIS A 3 4.42 2.45 6.15
C HIS A 3 4.93 1.09 6.63
N LYS A 4 6.07 0.61 6.13
CA LYS A 4 6.72 -0.64 6.57
C LYS A 4 7.11 -0.65 8.05
N LYS A 5 7.03 0.51 8.74
CA LYS A 5 7.40 0.69 10.15
C LYS A 5 6.20 1.01 11.07
N GLY A 6 4.97 0.79 10.62
CA GLY A 6 3.76 1.02 11.43
C GLY A 6 3.38 2.50 11.59
N ALA A 7 3.86 3.38 10.71
CA ALA A 7 3.48 4.78 10.74
C ALA A 7 2.02 4.95 10.28
N SER A 8 1.15 5.34 11.21
CA SER A 8 -0.24 5.72 10.92
C SER A 8 -0.26 6.79 9.82
N ILE A 9 -1.22 6.68 8.89
CA ILE A 9 -1.49 7.65 7.81
C ILE A 9 -1.53 9.09 8.36
N ARG A 10 -2.04 9.24 9.59
CA ARG A 10 -2.05 10.49 10.36
C ARG A 10 -0.66 11.14 10.44
N ASN A 11 0.38 10.38 10.81
CA ASN A 11 1.74 10.90 10.97
C ASN A 11 2.36 11.27 9.62
N ILE A 12 2.08 10.51 8.57
CA ILE A 12 2.62 10.79 7.23
C ILE A 12 2.03 12.10 6.70
N ILE A 13 0.73 12.29 6.83
CA ILE A 13 0.05 13.54 6.45
C ILE A 13 0.63 14.71 7.27
N ILE A 14 0.80 14.56 8.58
CA ILE A 14 1.37 15.62 9.43
C ILE A 14 2.79 16.00 8.99
N ILE A 15 3.64 15.03 8.67
CA ILE A 15 5.03 15.26 8.24
C ILE A 15 5.06 15.97 6.88
N LEU A 16 4.29 15.47 5.89
CA LEU A 16 4.23 16.06 4.55
C LEU A 16 3.66 17.48 4.58
N SER A 17 2.58 17.70 5.34
CA SER A 17 1.97 19.03 5.48
C SER A 17 2.89 20.00 6.22
N SER A 18 3.55 19.57 7.30
CA SER A 18 4.49 20.43 8.04
C SER A 18 5.67 20.85 7.18
N TRP A 19 6.21 19.93 6.36
CA TRP A 19 7.32 20.25 5.45
C TRP A 19 6.93 21.24 4.34
N ALA A 20 5.71 21.15 3.82
CA ALA A 20 5.21 22.07 2.81
C ALA A 20 4.99 23.50 3.35
N VAL A 21 4.52 23.61 4.60
CA VAL A 21 4.08 24.88 5.20
C VAL A 21 5.22 25.62 5.91
N ILE A 22 6.11 24.90 6.60
CA ILE A 22 7.18 25.51 7.41
C ILE A 22 8.43 25.68 6.56
N LYS A 23 8.41 26.71 5.70
CA LYS A 23 9.61 27.16 4.96
C LYS A 23 10.21 28.38 5.66
N VAL A 24 11.38 28.21 6.27
CA VAL A 24 12.13 29.28 6.96
C VAL A 24 12.32 30.54 6.10
N PRO A 25 12.66 30.46 4.79
CA PRO A 25 12.82 31.65 3.96
C PRO A 25 11.52 32.45 3.78
N MET A 26 10.39 31.75 3.67
CA MET A 26 9.07 32.36 3.49
C MET A 26 8.59 33.06 4.77
N LEU A 27 8.81 32.42 5.93
CA LEU A 27 8.48 33.01 7.24
C LEU A 27 9.29 34.28 7.50
N LEU A 28 10.59 34.28 7.17
CA LEU A 28 11.44 35.46 7.36
C LEU A 28 11.01 36.64 6.47
N ASN A 29 10.59 36.33 5.23
CA ASN A 29 10.07 37.32 4.30
C ASN A 29 8.77 37.95 4.84
N GLU A 30 7.79 37.14 5.25
CA GLU A 30 6.53 37.67 5.80
C GLU A 30 6.73 38.45 7.10
N ALA A 31 7.61 38.00 8.00
CA ALA A 31 7.90 38.73 9.23
C ALA A 31 8.46 40.13 8.94
N LYS A 32 9.26 40.27 7.88
CA LYS A 32 9.87 41.54 7.46
C LYS A 32 8.90 42.45 6.70
N PHE A 33 7.99 41.89 5.89
CA PHE A 33 7.08 42.67 5.03
C PHE A 33 5.68 42.89 5.61
N LEU A 34 5.04 41.87 6.18
CA LEU A 34 3.68 41.94 6.76
C LEU A 34 3.69 42.07 8.29
N GLY A 35 4.84 41.88 8.91
CA GLY A 35 5.04 42.00 10.35
C GLY A 35 4.79 40.70 11.12
N PRO A 36 5.35 40.59 12.33
CA PRO A 36 5.33 39.36 13.13
C PRO A 36 3.93 38.96 13.64
N LYS A 37 3.00 39.92 13.74
CA LYS A 37 1.61 39.64 14.15
C LYS A 37 0.87 38.79 13.10
N PHE A 38 1.04 39.11 11.83
CA PHE A 38 0.43 38.36 10.73
C PHE A 38 1.04 36.95 10.62
N MET A 39 2.36 36.87 10.77
CA MET A 39 3.10 35.60 10.80
C MET A 39 2.57 34.64 11.89
N ALA A 40 2.37 35.13 13.11
CA ALA A 40 1.89 34.32 14.22
C ALA A 40 0.45 33.83 14.01
N VAL A 41 -0.46 34.69 13.53
CA VAL A 41 -1.84 34.31 13.22
C VAL A 41 -1.88 33.22 12.15
N ARG A 42 -1.10 33.38 11.06
CA ARG A 42 -1.01 32.38 10.00
C ARG A 42 -0.51 31.04 10.55
N TRP A 43 0.52 31.06 11.39
CA TRP A 43 1.12 29.85 11.96
C TRP A 43 0.14 29.07 12.84
N VAL A 44 -0.62 29.76 13.69
CA VAL A 44 -1.65 29.12 14.52
C VAL A 44 -2.77 28.52 13.66
N LEU A 45 -3.23 29.27 12.65
CA LEU A 45 -4.28 28.78 11.72
C LEU A 45 -3.81 27.56 10.93
N THR A 46 -2.58 27.55 10.42
CA THR A 46 -2.06 26.40 9.65
C THR A 46 -1.87 25.17 10.53
N VAL A 47 -1.39 25.32 11.76
CA VAL A 47 -1.27 24.19 12.70
C VAL A 47 -2.64 23.58 12.99
N LEU A 48 -3.65 24.40 13.30
CA LEU A 48 -5.03 23.93 13.54
C LEU A 48 -5.61 23.24 12.30
N ALA A 49 -5.43 23.82 11.11
CA ALA A 49 -5.90 23.24 9.86
C ALA A 49 -5.26 21.87 9.60
N ILE A 50 -3.94 21.70 9.82
CA ILE A 50 -3.25 20.43 9.63
C ILE A 50 -3.80 19.35 10.57
N ILE A 51 -4.08 19.69 11.84
CA ILE A 51 -4.66 18.73 12.80
C ILE A 51 -6.05 18.27 12.36
N ILE A 52 -6.91 19.21 11.95
CA ILE A 52 -8.27 18.91 11.48
C ILE A 52 -8.24 18.05 10.21
N PHE A 53 -7.45 18.44 9.21
CA PHE A 53 -7.28 17.67 7.98
C PHE A 53 -6.70 16.28 8.25
N SER A 54 -5.73 16.16 9.16
CA SER A 54 -5.16 14.86 9.53
C SER A 54 -6.22 13.93 10.14
N TRP A 55 -7.13 14.47 10.96
CA TRP A 55 -8.22 13.69 11.54
C TRP A 55 -9.30 13.32 10.50
N ILE A 56 -9.69 14.26 9.65
CA ILE A 56 -10.66 14.02 8.55
C ILE A 56 -10.09 13.01 7.56
N SER A 57 -8.86 13.17 7.10
CA SER A 57 -8.22 12.26 6.17
C SER A 57 -8.05 10.86 6.76
N ALA A 58 -7.77 10.74 8.07
CA ALA A 58 -7.75 9.43 8.72
C ALA A 58 -9.14 8.76 8.82
N LYS A 59 -10.23 9.52 8.67
CA LYS A 59 -11.62 9.02 8.67
C LYS A 59 -12.13 8.74 7.25
N ILE A 60 -11.73 9.55 6.27
CA ILE A 60 -12.11 9.45 4.86
C ILE A 60 -11.30 8.38 4.12
N ILE A 61 -10.00 8.27 4.43
CA ILE A 61 -9.13 7.24 3.87
C ILE A 61 -9.34 5.99 4.73
N ARG A 62 -10.18 5.07 4.25
CA ARG A 62 -10.21 3.69 4.78
C ARG A 62 -8.89 3.03 4.40
N ASP A 63 -8.35 2.19 5.28
CA ASP A 63 -7.08 1.47 5.07
C ASP A 63 -7.02 0.69 3.73
N GLU A 64 -8.19 0.42 3.15
CA GLU A 64 -8.46 -0.22 1.86
C GLU A 64 -7.97 0.57 0.62
N ASP A 65 -7.84 1.90 0.67
CA ASP A 65 -7.43 2.75 -0.46
C ASP A 65 -5.92 3.09 -0.46
N LEU A 66 -5.16 2.53 0.49
CA LEU A 66 -3.72 2.69 0.51
C LEU A 66 -3.06 1.65 -0.41
N PRO A 67 -2.26 2.06 -1.43
CA PRO A 67 -1.41 1.14 -2.20
C PRO A 67 -0.26 0.52 -1.35
N GLY A 68 -0.34 0.62 -0.02
CA GLY A 68 0.58 0.06 0.95
C GLY A 68 0.13 -1.26 1.58
N GLU A 69 -1.16 -1.63 1.52
CA GLU A 69 -1.62 -2.99 1.87
C GLU A 69 -1.43 -4.01 0.73
N ILE A 70 -0.83 -3.58 -0.38
CA ILE A 70 -0.38 -4.49 -1.45
C ILE A 70 0.94 -5.18 -1.06
N LEU A 71 1.65 -4.71 -0.02
CA LEU A 71 2.88 -5.35 0.44
C LEU A 71 2.61 -6.29 1.60
N ALA A 72 2.33 -7.54 1.22
CA ALA A 72 2.29 -8.75 2.04
C ALA A 72 1.03 -8.92 2.90
N LYS A 73 -0.09 -9.28 2.25
CA LYS A 73 -0.77 -10.48 2.77
C LYS A 73 0.21 -11.64 2.57
N PRO A 74 0.81 -12.22 3.63
CA PRO A 74 1.66 -13.37 3.47
C PRO A 74 0.84 -14.50 2.87
N GLY A 75 1.27 -14.96 1.71
CA GLY A 75 0.48 -15.93 0.97
C GLY A 75 0.72 -15.88 -0.53
N LEU A 76 -0.05 -16.73 -1.18
CA LEU A 76 -0.04 -16.91 -2.61
C LEU A 76 -0.95 -15.89 -3.27
N HIS A 77 -0.38 -15.10 -4.17
CA HIS A 77 -1.10 -14.11 -4.96
C HIS A 77 -1.03 -14.49 -6.44
N MET A 78 -2.10 -14.19 -7.16
CA MET A 78 -2.14 -14.39 -8.60
C MET A 78 -2.69 -13.16 -9.28
N ASN A 79 -1.89 -12.63 -10.21
CA ASN A 79 -2.25 -11.52 -11.05
C ASN A 79 -3.22 -12.00 -12.14
N GLN A 80 -4.51 -11.72 -11.93
CA GLN A 80 -5.57 -12.07 -12.88
C GLN A 80 -5.37 -11.39 -14.24
N ASP A 81 -4.82 -10.17 -14.29
CA ASP A 81 -4.67 -9.43 -15.54
C ASP A 81 -3.54 -9.96 -16.41
N ALA A 82 -2.47 -10.45 -15.78
CA ALA A 82 -1.39 -11.15 -16.47
C ALA A 82 -1.74 -12.59 -16.89
N CYS A 83 -2.72 -13.22 -16.24
CA CYS A 83 -3.06 -14.62 -16.49
C CYS A 83 -3.64 -14.83 -17.90
N MET A 84 -2.91 -15.58 -18.73
CA MET A 84 -3.31 -15.96 -20.09
C MET A 84 -4.10 -17.28 -20.19
N GLY A 85 -4.47 -17.91 -19.06
CA GLY A 85 -5.36 -19.08 -19.06
C GLY A 85 -4.75 -20.39 -19.59
N CYS A 86 -3.43 -20.55 -19.57
CA CYS A 86 -2.71 -21.70 -20.15
C CYS A 86 -2.89 -23.05 -19.42
N THR A 87 -3.54 -23.10 -18.25
CA THR A 87 -3.80 -24.31 -17.43
C THR A 87 -2.58 -25.07 -16.88
N LEU A 88 -1.35 -24.56 -17.06
CA LEU A 88 -0.14 -25.22 -16.57
C LEU A 88 -0.10 -25.31 -15.03
N CYS A 89 -0.55 -24.27 -14.34
CA CYS A 89 -0.62 -24.24 -12.88
C CYS A 89 -1.65 -25.23 -12.31
N THR A 90 -2.81 -25.39 -12.96
CA THR A 90 -3.83 -26.35 -12.51
C THR A 90 -3.43 -27.80 -12.77
N LYS A 91 -2.63 -28.07 -13.81
CA LYS A 91 -2.05 -29.40 -14.03
C LYS A 91 -0.92 -29.72 -13.05
N GLY A 92 -0.04 -28.74 -12.78
CA GLY A 92 1.08 -28.91 -11.86
C GLY A 92 0.64 -29.03 -10.40
N TYR A 93 -0.42 -28.33 -10.01
CA TYR A 93 -0.92 -28.37 -8.63
C TYR A 93 -2.46 -28.16 -8.56
N PRO A 94 -3.25 -29.20 -8.91
CA PRO A 94 -4.72 -29.12 -8.99
C PRO A 94 -5.43 -28.94 -7.64
N ALA A 95 -4.74 -29.26 -6.54
CA ALA A 95 -5.26 -29.05 -5.20
C ALA A 95 -5.27 -27.56 -4.81
N LEU A 96 -4.39 -26.75 -5.40
CA LEU A 96 -4.21 -25.35 -5.05
C LEU A 96 -4.77 -24.38 -6.11
N PHE A 97 -4.71 -24.75 -7.39
CA PHE A 97 -5.22 -23.92 -8.48
C PHE A 97 -6.45 -24.55 -9.14
N GLU A 98 -7.43 -23.71 -9.45
CA GLU A 98 -8.58 -24.03 -10.29
C GLU A 98 -8.69 -23.07 -11.47
N MET A 99 -9.49 -23.43 -12.47
CA MET A 99 -9.87 -22.51 -13.53
C MET A 99 -11.26 -21.96 -13.22
N ILE A 100 -11.36 -20.63 -13.06
CA ILE A 100 -12.65 -19.94 -12.98
C ILE A 100 -12.82 -19.19 -14.31
N GLY A 101 -13.69 -19.72 -15.17
CA GLY A 101 -13.87 -19.21 -16.53
C GLY A 101 -12.61 -19.40 -17.38
N LYS A 102 -12.00 -18.29 -17.84
CA LYS A 102 -10.80 -18.30 -18.69
C LYS A 102 -9.49 -18.07 -17.93
N LYS A 103 -9.54 -17.81 -16.62
CA LYS A 103 -8.37 -17.50 -15.80
C LYS A 103 -8.19 -18.54 -14.70
N ALA A 104 -6.95 -18.73 -14.27
CA ALA A 104 -6.68 -19.53 -13.08
C ALA A 104 -7.11 -18.75 -11.83
N ALA A 105 -7.55 -19.44 -10.78
CA ALA A 105 -7.84 -18.92 -9.44
C ALA A 105 -7.15 -19.81 -8.37
N ILE A 106 -6.87 -19.24 -7.19
CA ILE A 106 -6.29 -19.97 -6.05
C ILE A 106 -7.45 -20.45 -5.17
N LYS A 107 -7.48 -21.74 -4.85
CA LYS A 107 -8.44 -22.32 -3.90
C LYS A 107 -8.10 -21.91 -2.47
N ALA A 108 -9.07 -21.97 -1.58
CA ALA A 108 -8.81 -21.87 -0.14
C ALA A 108 -7.80 -22.96 0.26
N TYR A 109 -6.70 -22.56 0.89
CA TYR A 109 -5.62 -23.45 1.29
C TYR A 109 -5.20 -23.18 2.73
N ASP A 110 -4.82 -24.23 3.45
CA ASP A 110 -4.22 -24.13 4.78
C ASP A 110 -2.69 -24.06 4.65
N LYS A 111 -2.07 -23.07 5.31
CA LYS A 111 -0.60 -22.82 5.25
C LYS A 111 0.23 -24.05 5.65
N GLU A 112 -0.29 -24.93 6.51
CA GLU A 112 0.41 -26.12 7.03
C GLU A 112 0.45 -27.31 6.05
N SER A 113 -0.47 -27.36 5.07
CA SER A 113 -0.57 -28.44 4.08
C SER A 113 0.10 -28.13 2.74
N LEU A 114 0.81 -26.99 2.65
CA LEU A 114 1.31 -26.47 1.39
C LEU A 114 2.62 -27.17 0.97
N ASP A 115 2.57 -27.87 -0.15
CA ASP A 115 3.73 -28.52 -0.75
C ASP A 115 4.55 -27.46 -1.52
N PHE A 116 5.59 -26.95 -0.87
CA PHE A 116 6.43 -25.86 -1.40
C PHE A 116 7.16 -26.24 -2.70
N ASP A 117 7.52 -27.51 -2.89
CA ASP A 117 8.19 -27.99 -4.10
C ASP A 117 7.22 -27.98 -5.29
N LYS A 118 5.98 -28.45 -5.08
CA LYS A 118 4.93 -28.35 -6.11
C LYS A 118 4.53 -26.91 -6.40
N LEU A 119 4.50 -26.06 -5.39
CA LEU A 119 4.22 -24.64 -5.59
C LEU A 119 5.31 -23.97 -6.44
N GLN A 120 6.59 -24.20 -6.12
CA GLN A 120 7.69 -23.58 -6.86
C GLN A 120 7.76 -24.07 -8.30
N SER A 121 7.47 -25.35 -8.54
CA SER A 121 7.39 -25.89 -9.91
C SER A 121 6.22 -25.27 -10.69
N ALA A 122 5.06 -25.08 -10.07
CA ALA A 122 3.92 -24.39 -10.69
C ALA A 122 4.21 -22.92 -11.02
N ILE A 123 4.93 -22.20 -10.14
CA ILE A 123 5.36 -20.80 -10.38
C ILE A 123 6.32 -20.74 -11.58
N LYS A 124 7.31 -21.64 -11.64
CA LYS A 124 8.29 -21.71 -12.75
C LYS A 124 7.65 -22.10 -14.07
N ALA A 125 6.61 -22.95 -14.04
CA ALA A 125 5.88 -23.37 -15.23
C ALA A 125 4.97 -22.27 -15.80
N CYS A 126 4.74 -21.16 -15.08
CA CYS A 126 3.90 -20.07 -15.56
C CYS A 126 4.65 -19.22 -16.61
N PRO A 127 4.22 -19.21 -17.89
CA PRO A 127 4.94 -18.50 -18.96
C PRO A 127 4.90 -16.97 -18.82
N VAL A 128 3.90 -16.44 -18.13
CA VAL A 128 3.65 -15.00 -17.91
C VAL A 128 3.98 -14.57 -16.50
N HIS A 129 4.54 -15.47 -15.67
CA HIS A 129 4.87 -15.21 -14.27
C HIS A 129 3.73 -14.54 -13.47
N ALA A 130 2.48 -14.97 -13.72
CA ALA A 130 1.30 -14.40 -13.07
C ALA A 130 1.11 -14.84 -11.61
N ILE A 131 1.99 -15.70 -11.06
CA ILE A 131 1.86 -16.29 -9.73
C ILE A 131 3.02 -15.82 -8.87
N GLU A 132 2.72 -15.17 -7.75
CA GLU A 132 3.69 -14.65 -6.80
C GLU A 132 3.45 -15.22 -5.41
N TYR A 133 4.54 -15.62 -4.74
CA TYR A 133 4.48 -16.12 -3.37
C TYR A 133 5.41 -15.30 -2.49
N SER A 134 4.84 -14.59 -1.50
CA SER A 134 5.60 -13.89 -0.47
C SER A 134 5.64 -14.76 0.78
N LYS A 135 6.84 -15.24 1.14
CA LYS A 135 7.10 -15.81 2.47
C LYS A 135 7.02 -14.69 3.51
N GLU A 136 6.50 -15.02 4.70
CA GLU A 136 6.65 -14.20 5.91
C GLU A 136 8.13 -14.01 6.25
#